data_AF-A0AAW2LPH4-F1
#
_entry.id   AF-A0AAW2LPH4-F1
#
_cell.length_a   1.000
_cell.length_b   1.000
_cell.length_c   1.000
_cell.angle_alpha   90.00
_cell.angle_beta   90.00
_cell.angle_gamma   90.00
#
_symmetry.space_group_name_H-M   'P 1'
#
loop_
_entity.id
_entity.type
_entity.pdbx_description
1 polymer ?
#
loop_
_entity_poly.entity_id
_entity_poly.type
_entity_poly.pdbx_seq_one_letter_code
_entity_poly.pdbx_strand_id
1 'polypeptide(L)'
;MATLSRTLPDLSKLEPLDGTNFKRWSQKLLIIFEQLDVDYVVFTNTPTNPQQTSDSTIVIVTATQTETNRPNDELKAKYERDNKTVRGHLLNHMTNTLFDLFVNQKSAKEI
;
A
#
# COMPACT_ATOMS: atom_id res chain seq x y z
N MET A 1 22.79 -10.66 -16.77
CA MET A 1 22.09 -9.81 -15.78
C MET A 1 21.12 -8.91 -16.54
N ALA A 2 19.85 -9.33 -16.68
CA ALA A 2 18.86 -8.52 -17.36
C ALA A 2 18.34 -7.48 -16.36
N THR A 3 18.73 -6.22 -16.54
CA THR A 3 18.08 -5.09 -15.88
C THR A 3 16.65 -5.04 -16.42
N LEU A 4 15.66 -5.53 -15.67
CA LEU A 4 14.26 -5.24 -15.95
C LEU A 4 14.11 -3.72 -15.87
N SER A 5 14.10 -3.05 -17.01
CA SER A 5 13.64 -1.67 -17.12
C SER A 5 12.23 -1.66 -16.57
N ARG A 6 12.06 -1.15 -15.35
CA ARG A 6 10.77 -1.10 -14.65
C ARG A 6 9.87 -0.15 -15.44
N THR A 7 9.15 -0.69 -16.42
CA THR A 7 8.18 0.06 -17.22
C THR A 7 7.07 0.49 -16.29
N LEU A 8 6.72 1.78 -16.32
CA LEU A 8 5.58 2.27 -15.57
C LEU A 8 4.34 1.44 -15.94
N PRO A 9 3.59 0.91 -14.97
CA PRO A 9 2.36 0.19 -15.26
C PRO A 9 1.42 1.08 -16.08
N ASP A 10 0.75 0.49 -17.09
CA ASP A 10 -0.24 1.21 -17.88
C ASP A 10 -1.58 1.25 -17.13
N LEU A 11 -1.86 2.36 -16.44
CA LEU A 11 -3.11 2.58 -15.72
C LEU A 11 -4.26 3.08 -16.62
N SER A 12 -4.00 3.38 -17.91
CA SER A 12 -5.03 3.96 -18.80
C SER A 12 -6.23 3.04 -19.04
N LYS A 13 -6.05 1.73 -18.81
CA LYS A 13 -7.08 0.68 -18.99
C LYS A 13 -7.79 0.28 -17.69
N LEU A 14 -7.55 1.00 -16.60
CA LEU A 14 -8.21 0.75 -15.32
C LEU A 14 -9.55 1.49 -15.27
N GLU A 15 -10.63 0.73 -15.38
CA GLU A 15 -11.99 1.24 -15.17
C GLU A 15 -12.14 1.71 -13.73
N PRO A 16 -12.76 2.87 -13.45
CA PRO A 16 -13.00 3.31 -12.09
C PRO A 16 -13.88 2.35 -11.30
N LEU A 17 -13.66 2.23 -9.99
CA LEU A 17 -14.53 1.52 -9.07
C LEU A 17 -15.89 2.22 -9.00
N ASP A 18 -16.95 1.50 -9.34
CA ASP A 18 -18.33 2.00 -9.37
C ASP A 18 -19.28 1.29 -8.38
N GLY A 19 -18.73 0.37 -7.58
CA GLY A 19 -19.48 -0.45 -6.63
C GLY A 19 -19.95 -1.81 -7.17
N THR A 20 -19.90 -2.04 -8.48
CA THR A 20 -20.28 -3.32 -9.11
C THR A 20 -19.07 -4.12 -9.61
N ASN A 21 -17.95 -3.45 -9.86
CA ASN A 21 -16.76 -4.02 -10.50
C ASN A 21 -15.59 -4.31 -9.53
N PHE A 22 -15.82 -4.33 -8.21
CA PHE A 22 -14.77 -4.44 -7.19
C PHE A 22 -13.75 -5.55 -7.45
N LYS A 23 -14.19 -6.79 -7.73
CA LYS A 23 -13.29 -7.93 -7.96
C LYS A 23 -12.30 -7.67 -9.11
N ARG A 24 -12.76 -7.06 -10.21
CA ARG A 24 -11.90 -6.77 -11.37
C ARG A 24 -10.96 -5.61 -11.05
N TRP A 25 -11.51 -4.56 -10.43
CA TRP A 25 -10.78 -3.35 -10.07
C TRP A 25 -9.63 -3.64 -9.10
N SER A 26 -9.91 -4.36 -8.00
CA SER A 26 -8.93 -4.67 -6.96
C SER A 26 -7.81 -5.55 -7.48
N GLN A 27 -8.12 -6.57 -8.30
CA GLN A 27 -7.10 -7.43 -8.91
C GLN A 27 -6.16 -6.66 -9.85
N LYS A 28 -6.70 -5.75 -10.68
CA LYS A 28 -5.85 -4.91 -11.54
C LYS A 28 -4.92 -4.01 -10.73
N LEU A 29 -5.41 -3.40 -9.64
CA LEU A 29 -4.58 -2.57 -8.77
C LEU A 29 -3.53 -3.37 -8.01
N LEU A 30 -3.86 -4.57 -7.50
CA LEU A 30 -2.88 -5.42 -6.83
C LEU A 30 -1.72 -5.81 -7.75
N ILE A 31 -1.99 -6.17 -9.01
CA ILE A 31 -0.95 -6.46 -10.00
C ILE A 31 -0.03 -5.23 -10.21
N ILE A 32 -0.61 -4.03 -10.27
CA ILE A 32 0.15 -2.77 -10.39
C ILE A 32 1.02 -2.55 -9.14
N PHE A 33 0.47 -2.75 -7.94
CA PHE A 33 1.21 -2.56 -6.69
C PHE A 33 2.32 -3.58 -6.48
N GLU A 34 2.13 -4.82 -6.92
CA GLU A 34 3.17 -5.86 -6.92
C GLU A 34 4.34 -5.46 -7.84
N GLN A 35 4.05 -4.94 -9.04
CA GLN A 35 5.09 -4.42 -9.95
C GLN A 35 5.86 -3.22 -9.37
N LEU A 36 5.21 -2.45 -8.49
CA LEU A 36 5.79 -1.30 -7.81
C LEU A 36 6.47 -1.65 -6.47
N ASP A 37 6.34 -2.89 -5.99
CA ASP A 37 6.83 -3.37 -4.68
C ASP A 37 6.22 -2.58 -3.50
N VAL A 38 4.91 -2.32 -3.59
CA VAL A 38 4.13 -1.54 -2.59
C VAL A 38 2.82 -2.20 -2.16
N ASP A 39 2.51 -3.39 -2.65
CA ASP A 39 1.28 -4.14 -2.31
C ASP A 39 1.18 -4.47 -0.82
N TYR A 40 2.32 -4.63 -0.14
CA TYR A 40 2.41 -4.85 1.30
C TYR A 40 1.64 -3.81 2.13
N VAL A 41 1.53 -2.55 1.67
CA VAL A 41 0.81 -1.47 2.36
C VAL A 41 -0.68 -1.79 2.53
N VAL A 42 -1.29 -2.50 1.57
CA VAL A 42 -2.73 -2.83 1.62
C VAL A 42 -3.02 -3.88 2.70
N PHE A 43 -2.01 -4.69 3.07
CA PHE A 43 -2.17 -5.81 4.00
C PHE A 43 -1.55 -5.56 5.38
N THR A 44 -0.68 -4.56 5.50
CA THR A 44 0.07 -4.30 6.73
C THR A 44 -0.41 -3.02 7.43
N ASN A 45 -0.22 -2.97 8.75
CA ASN A 45 -0.40 -1.73 9.50
C ASN A 45 0.89 -0.91 9.46
N THR A 46 0.80 0.38 9.76
CA THR A 46 1.98 1.23 9.94
C THR A 46 2.96 0.56 10.91
N PRO A 47 4.25 0.44 10.56
CA PRO A 47 5.27 -0.12 11.44
C PRO A 47 5.23 0.61 12.78
N THR A 48 4.77 -0.07 13.82
CA THR A 48 4.71 0.44 15.19
C THR A 48 5.85 -0.21 15.97
N ASN A 49 6.52 0.56 16.82
CA ASN A 49 7.56 0.06 17.72
C ASN A 49 7.01 -1.18 18.48
N PRO A 50 7.75 -2.31 18.66
CA PRO A 50 7.20 -3.60 19.09
C PRO A 50 6.51 -3.67 20.46
N GLN A 51 6.23 -2.56 21.13
CA GLN A 51 5.69 -2.55 22.49
C GLN A 51 4.17 -2.79 22.55
N GLN A 52 3.40 -2.68 21.47
CA GLN A 52 1.94 -2.82 21.54
C GLN A 52 1.33 -3.41 20.26
N THR A 53 1.25 -4.74 20.18
CA THR A 53 0.20 -5.39 19.36
C THR A 53 -0.04 -6.82 19.83
N SER A 54 -0.93 -6.95 20.81
CA SER A 54 -1.73 -8.16 21.00
C SER A 54 -2.89 -8.10 20.01
N ASP A 55 -2.66 -8.48 18.77
CA ASP A 55 -3.54 -9.36 18.00
C ASP A 55 -3.12 -9.42 16.52
N SER A 56 -2.76 -10.64 16.13
CA SER A 56 -2.87 -11.24 14.79
C SER A 56 -2.16 -10.57 13.59
N THR A 57 -1.00 -11.16 13.24
CA THR A 57 -0.47 -11.47 11.88
C THR A 57 -0.15 -10.30 10.93
N ILE A 58 1.00 -10.17 10.25
CA ILE A 58 2.22 -10.97 10.05
C ILE A 58 3.38 -9.97 10.20
N VAL A 59 4.26 -10.20 11.16
CA VAL A 59 5.54 -9.49 11.27
C VAL A 59 6.52 -10.17 10.32
N ILE A 60 6.68 -9.66 9.11
CA ILE A 60 7.93 -9.91 8.36
C ILE A 60 8.84 -8.72 8.59
N VAL A 61 9.61 -8.80 9.68
CA VAL A 61 10.97 -8.27 9.68
C VAL A 61 11.77 -9.04 10.72
N THR A 62 12.53 -10.00 10.23
CA THR A 62 13.79 -10.42 10.82
C THR A 62 14.65 -9.18 11.07
N ALA A 63 14.69 -8.71 12.32
CA ALA A 63 15.71 -7.80 12.78
C ALA A 63 16.16 -8.29 14.15
N THR A 64 17.26 -9.04 14.13
CA THR A 64 18.08 -9.33 15.29
C THR A 64 18.33 -8.02 16.03
N GLN A 65 17.91 -7.98 17.29
CA GLN A 65 18.07 -6.83 18.17
C GLN A 65 19.55 -6.55 18.36
N THR A 66 20.06 -5.48 17.75
CA THR A 66 21.23 -4.75 18.22
C THR A 66 21.19 -3.31 17.68
N GLU A 67 21.02 -2.36 18.59
CA GLU A 67 21.61 -1.01 18.55
C GLU A 67 21.45 -0.16 17.28
N THR A 68 20.40 0.67 17.26
CA THR A 68 20.37 2.09 16.83
C THR A 68 18.93 2.46 16.47
N ASN A 69 18.40 3.60 16.95
CA ASN A 69 17.04 4.06 16.64
C ASN A 69 16.83 4.54 15.18
N ARG A 70 17.82 4.39 14.30
CA ARG A 70 17.79 4.89 12.90
C ARG A 70 17.03 4.00 11.89
N PRO A 71 17.11 2.66 11.93
CA PRO A 71 16.46 1.80 10.94
C PRO A 71 14.92 1.88 11.00
N ASN A 72 14.37 2.13 12.19
CA ASN A 72 12.92 2.19 12.38
C ASN A 72 12.30 3.45 11.73
N ASP A 73 12.99 4.59 11.79
CA ASP A 73 12.52 5.84 11.20
C ASP A 73 12.52 5.80 9.67
N GLU A 74 13.55 5.17 9.08
CA GLU A 74 13.64 4.98 7.63
C GLU A 74 12.56 4.03 7.10
N LEU A 75 12.30 2.93 7.81
CA LEU A 75 11.21 2.00 7.48
C LEU A 75 9.85 2.67 7.57
N LYS A 76 9.61 3.45 8.63
CA LYS A 76 8.37 4.23 8.77
C LYS A 76 8.23 5.27 7.68
N ALA A 77 9.30 5.99 7.34
CA ALA A 77 9.29 6.98 6.27
C ALA A 77 9.04 6.34 4.88
N LYS A 78 9.59 5.14 4.65
CA LYS A 78 9.28 4.35 3.44
C LYS A 78 7.81 3.96 3.40
N TYR A 79 7.29 3.37 4.49
CA TYR A 79 5.88 2.99 4.58
C TYR A 79 4.96 4.19 4.31
N GLU A 80 5.22 5.34 4.92
CA GLU A 80 4.40 6.54 4.72
C GLU A 80 4.41 7.06 3.27
N ARG A 81 5.55 6.93 2.58
CA ARG A 81 5.65 7.28 1.16
C ARG A 81 4.84 6.31 0.31
N ASP A 82 5.02 5.02 0.53
CA ASP A 82 4.34 3.97 -0.23
C ASP A 82 2.83 4.00 0.04
N ASN A 83 2.42 4.22 1.29
CA ASN A 83 1.03 4.42 1.70
C ASN A 83 0.36 5.58 0.95
N LYS A 84 1.03 6.73 0.82
CA LYS A 84 0.51 7.85 0.05
C LYS A 84 0.35 7.50 -1.44
N THR A 85 1.31 6.78 -2.02
CA THR A 85 1.24 6.32 -3.41
C THR A 85 0.06 5.38 -3.64
N VAL A 86 -0.04 4.31 -2.84
CA VAL A 86 -1.12 3.31 -2.94
C VAL A 86 -2.49 3.97 -2.73
N ARG A 87 -2.63 4.77 -1.67
CA ARG A 87 -3.84 5.55 -1.39
C ARG A 87 -4.22 6.47 -2.54
N GLY A 88 -3.25 7.15 -3.14
CA GLY A 88 -3.45 7.99 -4.31
C GLY A 88 -4.03 7.20 -5.49
N HIS A 89 -3.50 6.01 -5.78
CA HIS A 89 -4.02 5.16 -6.84
C HIS A 89 -5.44 4.64 -6.55
N LEU A 90 -5.71 4.19 -5.32
CA LEU A 90 -7.05 3.74 -4.92
C LEU A 90 -8.08 4.86 -5.14
N LEU A 91 -7.81 6.06 -4.62
CA LEU A 91 -8.72 7.21 -4.68
C LEU A 91 -8.91 7.74 -6.12
N ASN A 92 -7.86 7.82 -6.92
CA ASN A 92 -7.99 8.34 -8.30
C ASN A 92 -8.73 7.40 -9.24
N HIS A 93 -8.81 6.11 -8.91
CA HIS A 93 -9.47 5.11 -9.73
C HIS A 93 -10.79 4.64 -9.13
N MET A 94 -11.49 5.46 -8.36
CA MET A 94 -12.87 5.24 -7.97
C MET A 94 -13.76 6.41 -8.44
N THR A 95 -15.08 6.21 -8.43
CA THR A 95 -16.03 7.30 -8.71
C THR A 95 -15.95 8.41 -7.66
N ASN A 96 -16.37 9.63 -8.01
CA ASN A 96 -16.35 10.77 -7.09
C ASN A 96 -17.09 10.49 -5.77
N THR A 97 -18.24 9.80 -5.83
CA THR A 97 -19.01 9.43 -4.63
C THR A 97 -18.20 8.54 -3.68
N LEU A 98 -17.43 7.58 -4.20
CA LEU A 98 -16.57 6.74 -3.39
C LEU A 98 -15.33 7.50 -2.92
N PHE A 99 -14.76 8.37 -3.77
CA PHE A 99 -13.66 9.24 -3.38
C PHE A 99 -14.03 10.07 -2.15
N ASP A 100 -15.18 10.75 -2.17
CA ASP A 100 -15.65 11.59 -1.06
C ASP A 100 -15.86 10.78 0.24
N LEU A 101 -16.25 9.51 0.12
CA LEU A 101 -16.42 8.60 1.24
C LEU A 101 -15.08 8.20 1.88
N PHE A 102 -14.07 7.93 1.06
CA PHE A 102 -12.79 7.36 1.51
C PHE A 102 -11.65 8.38 1.65
N VAL A 103 -11.80 9.62 1.18
CA VAL A 103 -10.74 10.64 1.23
C VAL A 103 -10.25 10.93 2.65
N ASN A 104 -11.06 10.71 3.68
CA ASN A 104 -10.64 10.94 5.07
C ASN A 104 -9.81 9.78 5.65
N GLN A 105 -9.78 8.62 5.00
CA GLN A 105 -8.95 7.49 5.42
C GLN A 105 -7.48 7.82 5.19
N LYS A 106 -6.64 7.64 6.22
CA LYS A 106 -5.21 7.96 6.15
C LYS A 106 -4.35 6.78 5.69
N SER A 107 -4.86 5.57 5.86
CA SER A 107 -4.20 4.33 5.47
C SER A 107 -4.85 3.76 4.22
N ALA A 108 -4.06 3.29 3.26
CA ALA A 108 -4.55 2.58 2.10
C ALA A 108 -5.25 1.26 2.46
N LYS A 109 -4.89 0.64 3.59
CA LYS A 109 -5.54 -0.57 4.11
C LYS A 109 -7.01 -0.34 4.52
N GLU A 110 -7.36 0.89 4.91
CA GLU A 110 -8.70 1.24 5.40
C GLU A 110 -9.63 1.72 4.26
N ILE A 111 -9.15 1.69 3.01
CA ILE A 111 -9.89 2.02 1.79
C ILE A 111 -10.25 0.73 1.08
#